data_AF-A0A1I2AZF5-F1
#
_entry.id   AF-A0A1I2AZF5-F1
#
_cell.length_a   1.000
_cell.length_b   1.000
_cell.length_c   1.000
_cell.angle_alpha   90.00
_cell.angle_beta   90.00
_cell.angle_gamma   90.00
#
_symmetry.space_group_name_H-M   'P 1'
#
loop_
_entity.id
_entity.type
_entity.pdbx_description
1 polymer ?
#
loop_
_entity_poly.entity_id
_entity_poly.type
_entity_poly.pdbx_seq_one_letter_code
_entity_poly.pdbx_strand_id
1 'polypeptide(L)'
;MAIDGVKIIDSDDGYDIYNYVVENYKDGVSAEKIIAEMLADEKIYCSNDFYAEIYWTSLAYSLWEIGHLHDEIKNRALEVIAKGANEFWLEIDSKALKQRQKVLDKLAIQLQSENLKPVKVPKCKIKRVPYFSTGDVLAVNFDDE
;
A
#
# COMPACT_ATOMS: atom_id res chain seq x y z
N MET A 1 -9.22 -14.16 -4.38
CA MET A 1 -8.50 -13.45 -3.31
C MET A 1 -8.54 -14.25 -2.03
N ALA A 2 -7.41 -14.39 -1.33
CA ALA A 2 -7.40 -14.79 0.08
C ALA A 2 -7.69 -13.57 0.97
N ILE A 3 -8.46 -13.76 2.02
CA ILE A 3 -8.79 -12.73 3.01
C ILE A 3 -8.47 -13.31 4.38
N ASP A 4 -7.41 -12.81 5.00
CA ASP A 4 -6.92 -13.30 6.29
C ASP A 4 -7.61 -12.58 7.47
N GLY A 5 -8.27 -11.46 7.22
CA GLY A 5 -8.90 -10.65 8.25
C GLY A 5 -9.71 -9.46 7.73
N VAL A 6 -10.21 -8.67 8.67
CA VAL A 6 -11.13 -7.54 8.40
C VAL A 6 -10.42 -6.18 8.28
N LYS A 7 -9.11 -6.10 8.53
CA LYS A 7 -8.38 -4.83 8.40
C LYS A 7 -8.20 -4.46 6.92
N ILE A 8 -7.86 -3.20 6.67
CA ILE A 8 -7.74 -2.64 5.31
C ILE A 8 -6.73 -3.40 4.44
N ILE A 9 -5.65 -3.91 5.03
CA ILE A 9 -4.56 -4.62 4.34
C ILE A 9 -4.52 -6.13 4.66
N ASP A 10 -5.56 -6.69 5.27
CA ASP A 10 -5.61 -8.14 5.58
C ASP A 10 -6.13 -8.98 4.38
N SER A 11 -6.44 -8.33 3.25
CA SER A 11 -6.71 -8.98 1.98
C SER A 11 -5.47 -8.95 1.09
N ASP A 12 -5.24 -10.00 0.31
CA ASP A 12 -4.10 -10.13 -0.60
C ASP A 12 -3.95 -8.89 -1.52
N ASP A 13 -5.00 -8.47 -2.24
CA ASP A 13 -4.99 -7.26 -3.11
C ASP A 13 -4.72 -6.00 -2.28
N GLY A 14 -5.33 -5.92 -1.09
CA GLY A 14 -5.15 -4.77 -0.21
C GLY A 14 -3.71 -4.63 0.26
N TYR A 15 -3.04 -5.75 0.53
CA TYR A 15 -1.62 -5.78 0.89
C TYR A 15 -0.75 -5.49 -0.33
N ASP A 16 -1.05 -6.03 -1.50
CA ASP A 16 -0.32 -5.78 -2.75
C ASP A 16 -0.35 -4.29 -3.14
N ILE A 17 -1.52 -3.65 -3.05
CA ILE A 17 -1.68 -2.21 -3.29
C ILE A 17 -0.83 -1.42 -2.29
N TYR A 18 -0.89 -1.80 -1.02
CA TYR A 18 -0.12 -1.13 0.02
C TYR A 18 1.39 -1.26 -0.22
N ASN A 19 1.87 -2.48 -0.47
CA ASN A 19 3.27 -2.74 -0.72
C ASN A 19 3.73 -2.02 -1.98
N TYR A 20 2.96 -2.04 -3.06
CA TYR A 20 3.29 -1.31 -4.28
C TYR A 20 3.46 0.19 -3.99
N VAL A 21 2.53 0.85 -3.29
CA VAL A 21 2.63 2.29 -3.00
C VAL A 21 3.85 2.58 -2.11
N VAL A 22 4.01 1.81 -1.04
CA VAL A 22 5.06 2.05 -0.03
C VAL A 22 6.45 1.72 -0.56
N GLU A 23 6.61 0.62 -1.30
CA GLU A 23 7.90 0.22 -1.88
C GLU A 23 8.34 1.18 -2.97
N ASN A 24 7.46 1.54 -3.93
CA ASN A 24 7.79 2.53 -4.95
C ASN A 24 8.15 3.89 -4.35
N TYR A 25 7.44 4.31 -3.30
CA TYR A 25 7.78 5.55 -2.59
C TYR A 25 9.14 5.47 -1.89
N LYS A 26 9.47 4.32 -1.27
CA LYS A 26 10.79 4.07 -0.67
C LYS A 26 11.92 4.04 -1.69
N ASP A 27 11.63 3.58 -2.90
CA ASP A 27 12.58 3.55 -4.02
C ASP A 27 12.79 4.93 -4.68
N GLY A 28 12.06 5.95 -4.23
CA GLY A 28 12.19 7.33 -4.68
C GLY A 28 11.30 7.70 -5.86
N VAL A 29 10.30 6.87 -6.20
CA VAL A 29 9.28 7.21 -7.17
C VAL A 29 8.37 8.30 -6.57
N SER A 30 8.07 9.33 -7.37
CA SER A 30 7.15 10.39 -6.96
C SER A 30 5.73 9.85 -6.71
N ALA A 31 5.11 10.26 -5.62
CA ALA A 31 3.74 9.84 -5.26
C ALA A 31 2.72 10.09 -6.39
N GLU A 32 2.85 11.19 -7.13
CA GLU A 32 1.99 11.50 -8.29
C GLU A 32 2.05 10.43 -9.39
N LYS A 33 3.25 9.89 -9.65
CA LYS A 33 3.43 8.83 -10.65
C LYS A 33 2.80 7.52 -10.19
N ILE A 34 2.99 7.17 -8.92
CA ILE A 34 2.36 5.99 -8.28
C ILE A 34 0.84 6.10 -8.38
N ILE A 35 0.29 7.28 -8.07
CA ILE A 35 -1.14 7.57 -8.19
C ILE A 35 -1.62 7.41 -9.63
N ALA A 36 -0.91 7.98 -10.60
CA ALA A 36 -1.29 7.89 -12.01
C ALA A 36 -1.30 6.45 -12.53
N GLU A 37 -0.31 5.62 -12.14
CA GLU A 37 -0.27 4.20 -12.50
C GLU A 37 -1.42 3.43 -11.84
N MET A 38 -1.65 3.64 -10.54
CA MET A 38 -2.77 3.03 -9.83
C MET A 38 -4.13 3.38 -10.47
N LEU A 39 -4.35 4.65 -10.80
CA LEU A 39 -5.59 5.10 -11.46
C LEU A 39 -5.76 4.51 -12.86
N ALA A 40 -4.67 4.25 -13.59
CA ALA A 40 -4.74 3.57 -14.89
C ALA A 40 -5.22 2.12 -14.74
N ASP A 41 -4.79 1.44 -13.68
CA ASP A 41 -5.14 0.06 -13.38
C ASP A 41 -6.46 -0.09 -12.61
N GLU A 42 -7.16 1.02 -12.31
CA GLU A 42 -8.43 1.03 -11.57
C GLU A 42 -9.44 0.02 -12.13
N LYS A 43 -9.58 -0.05 -13.46
CA LYS A 43 -10.55 -0.92 -14.14
C LYS A 43 -10.24 -2.41 -14.01
N ILE A 44 -8.99 -2.76 -13.69
CA ILE A 44 -8.55 -4.14 -13.52
C ILE A 44 -8.96 -4.64 -12.14
N TYR A 45 -8.75 -3.81 -11.11
CA TYR A 45 -9.05 -4.14 -9.71
C TYR A 45 -10.53 -3.93 -9.35
N CYS A 46 -11.17 -2.88 -9.88
CA CYS A 46 -12.54 -2.48 -9.55
C CYS A 46 -13.61 -3.28 -10.32
N SER A 47 -13.49 -4.60 -10.35
CA SER A 47 -14.41 -5.49 -11.09
C SER A 47 -15.80 -5.60 -10.45
N ASN A 48 -15.91 -5.41 -9.14
CA ASN A 48 -17.17 -5.42 -8.40
C ASN A 48 -17.09 -4.45 -7.20
N ASP A 49 -18.23 -4.07 -6.62
CA ASP A 49 -18.32 -3.16 -5.48
C ASP A 49 -17.47 -3.61 -4.28
N PHE A 50 -17.35 -4.93 -4.05
CA PHE A 50 -16.49 -5.48 -3.00
C PHE A 50 -15.00 -5.21 -3.25
N TYR A 51 -14.52 -5.47 -4.47
CA TYR A 51 -13.11 -5.22 -4.82
C TYR A 51 -12.82 -3.72 -4.93
N ALA A 52 -13.80 -2.93 -5.38
CA ALA A 52 -13.73 -1.47 -5.35
C ALA A 52 -13.53 -0.96 -3.91
N GLU A 53 -14.27 -1.52 -2.94
CA GLU A 53 -14.11 -1.21 -1.51
C GLU A 53 -12.67 -1.44 -1.07
N ILE A 54 -12.14 -2.64 -1.29
CA ILE A 54 -10.76 -2.99 -0.91
C ILE A 54 -9.78 -2.06 -1.59
N TYR A 55 -9.88 -1.90 -2.91
CA TYR A 55 -8.96 -1.09 -3.70
C TYR A 55 -8.88 0.36 -3.22
N TRP A 56 -10.01 1.06 -3.12
CA TRP A 56 -10.03 2.48 -2.72
C TRP A 56 -9.62 2.69 -1.27
N THR A 57 -10.02 1.78 -0.38
CA THR A 57 -9.66 1.89 1.05
C THR A 57 -8.17 1.61 1.27
N SER A 58 -7.60 0.60 0.62
CA SER A 58 -6.17 0.27 0.70
C SER A 58 -5.30 1.33 0.03
N LEU A 59 -5.70 1.86 -1.13
CA LEU A 59 -4.98 2.94 -1.81
C LEU A 59 -4.96 4.21 -0.95
N ALA A 60 -6.12 4.64 -0.43
CA ALA A 60 -6.20 5.82 0.41
C ALA A 60 -5.41 5.67 1.71
N TYR A 61 -5.47 4.48 2.34
CA TYR A 61 -4.68 4.18 3.55
C TYR A 61 -3.18 4.28 3.28
N SER A 62 -2.71 3.69 2.19
CA SER A 62 -1.29 3.69 1.80
C SER A 62 -0.78 5.11 1.49
N LEU A 63 -1.57 5.89 0.75
CA LEU A 63 -1.25 7.28 0.43
C LEU A 63 -1.25 8.18 1.66
N TRP A 64 -2.18 7.93 2.60
CA TRP A 64 -2.18 8.60 3.90
C TRP A 64 -0.92 8.25 4.71
N GLU A 65 -0.46 7.00 4.67
CA GLU A 65 0.73 6.55 5.39
C GLU A 65 2.01 7.26 4.90
N ILE A 66 2.17 7.41 3.57
CA ILE A 66 3.28 8.17 2.98
C ILE A 66 3.11 9.70 3.10
N GLY A 67 1.93 10.18 3.49
CA GLY A 67 1.62 11.61 3.65
C GLY A 67 1.33 12.37 2.35
N HIS A 68 1.09 11.66 1.25
CA HIS A 68 0.77 12.23 -0.07
C HIS A 68 -0.66 11.85 -0.48
N LEU A 69 -1.62 12.19 0.37
CA LEU A 69 -3.03 11.92 0.09
C LEU A 69 -3.60 12.99 -0.84
N HIS A 70 -4.03 12.59 -2.02
CA HIS A 70 -4.71 13.49 -2.96
C HIS A 70 -6.20 13.61 -2.62
N ASP A 71 -6.76 14.82 -2.75
CA ASP A 71 -8.16 15.09 -2.39
C ASP A 71 -9.15 14.27 -3.21
N GLU A 72 -8.85 13.99 -4.49
CA GLU A 72 -9.69 13.16 -5.36
C GLU A 72 -9.82 11.72 -4.81
N ILE A 73 -8.70 11.11 -4.44
CA ILE A 73 -8.66 9.74 -3.91
C ILE A 73 -9.31 9.69 -2.54
N LYS A 74 -9.07 10.71 -1.70
CA LYS A 74 -9.72 10.86 -0.40
C LYS A 74 -11.25 10.92 -0.55
N ASN A 75 -11.76 11.78 -1.44
CA ASN A 75 -13.20 11.91 -1.66
C ASN A 75 -13.79 10.60 -2.17
N ARG A 76 -13.12 9.94 -3.12
CA ARG A 76 -13.57 8.66 -3.66
C ARG A 76 -13.59 7.54 -2.62
N ALA A 77 -12.55 7.45 -1.78
CA ALA A 77 -12.52 6.51 -0.67
C ALA A 77 -13.63 6.81 0.36
N LEU A 78 -13.91 8.09 0.65
CA LEU A 78 -15.01 8.47 1.55
C LEU A 78 -16.38 8.13 0.97
N GLU A 79 -16.61 8.30 -0.34
CA GLU A 79 -17.83 7.86 -1.02
C GLU A 79 -18.04 6.35 -0.91
N VAL A 80 -16.97 5.58 -1.09
CA VAL A 80 -16.96 4.12 -0.94
C VAL A 80 -17.25 3.72 0.51
N ILE A 81 -16.60 4.38 1.49
CA ILE A 81 -16.86 4.14 2.92
C ILE A 81 -18.31 4.51 3.29
N ALA A 82 -18.88 5.55 2.68
CA ALA A 82 -20.26 5.97 2.91
C ALA A 82 -21.30 4.97 2.40
N LYS A 83 -20.97 4.18 1.36
CA LYS A 83 -21.80 3.02 0.94
C LYS A 83 -21.84 1.91 2.00
N GLY A 84 -20.84 1.86 2.88
CA GLY A 84 -20.72 0.89 3.96
C GLY A 84 -20.06 -0.42 3.54
N ALA A 85 -19.77 -1.26 4.53
CA ALA A 85 -19.16 -2.57 4.28
C ALA A 85 -20.09 -3.45 3.43
N ASN A 86 -19.55 -4.02 2.36
CA ASN A 86 -20.31 -4.88 1.44
C ASN A 86 -20.87 -6.14 2.14
N GLU A 87 -22.05 -6.58 1.70
CA GLU A 87 -22.73 -7.78 2.25
C GLU A 87 -21.90 -9.06 2.10
N PHE A 88 -20.96 -9.11 1.13
CA PHE A 88 -20.06 -10.24 0.93
C PHE A 88 -19.22 -10.58 2.18
N TRP A 89 -19.00 -9.62 3.08
CA TRP A 89 -18.36 -9.88 4.37
C TRP A 89 -19.16 -10.85 5.27
N LEU A 90 -20.49 -10.94 5.09
CA LEU A 90 -21.34 -11.92 5.81
C LEU A 90 -21.09 -13.36 5.36
N GLU A 91 -20.69 -13.56 4.10
CA GLU A 91 -20.37 -14.88 3.57
C GLU A 91 -19.08 -15.44 4.18
N ILE A 92 -18.17 -14.55 4.57
CA ILE A 92 -16.90 -14.90 5.23
C ILE A 92 -17.14 -15.19 6.72
N ASP A 93 -17.73 -14.25 7.44
CA ASP A 93 -18.10 -14.41 8.85
C ASP A 93 -19.32 -13.54 9.20
N SER A 94 -20.27 -14.12 9.91
CA SER A 94 -21.42 -13.46 10.54
C SER A 94 -21.09 -12.15 11.30
N LYS A 95 -19.87 -12.02 11.84
CA LYS A 95 -19.37 -10.85 12.58
C LYS A 95 -18.47 -9.96 11.73
N ALA A 96 -17.94 -10.43 10.60
CA ALA A 96 -16.98 -9.68 9.81
C ALA A 96 -17.57 -8.38 9.27
N LEU A 97 -18.82 -8.36 8.83
CA LEU A 97 -19.49 -7.13 8.37
C LEU A 97 -19.44 -6.02 9.42
N LYS A 98 -19.83 -6.32 10.67
CA LYS A 98 -19.81 -5.34 11.77
C LYS A 98 -18.39 -4.90 12.14
N GLN A 99 -17.42 -5.82 12.04
CA GLN A 99 -16.03 -5.49 12.32
C GLN A 99 -15.43 -4.63 11.22
N ARG A 100 -15.70 -4.96 9.94
CA ARG A 100 -15.27 -4.19 8.78
C ARG A 100 -15.82 -2.78 8.82
N GLN A 101 -17.10 -2.61 9.11
CA GLN A 101 -17.69 -1.26 9.24
C GLN A 101 -16.94 -0.41 10.27
N LYS A 102 -16.59 -0.97 11.44
CA LYS A 102 -15.79 -0.26 12.45
C LYS A 102 -14.39 0.10 11.96
N VAL A 103 -13.79 -0.71 11.08
CA VAL A 103 -12.49 -0.42 10.47
C VAL A 103 -12.64 0.71 9.44
N LEU A 104 -13.69 0.69 8.63
CA LEU A 104 -13.99 1.75 7.66
C LEU A 104 -14.27 3.09 8.34
N ASP A 105 -15.05 3.09 9.43
CA ASP A 105 -15.33 4.30 10.21
C ASP A 105 -14.05 4.91 10.80
N LYS A 106 -13.14 4.07 11.30
CA LYS A 106 -11.82 4.50 11.77
C LYS A 106 -10.98 5.08 10.64
N LEU A 107 -10.99 4.43 9.47
CA LEU A 107 -10.27 4.90 8.30
C LEU A 107 -10.80 6.27 7.85
N ALA A 108 -12.11 6.49 7.84
CA ALA A 108 -12.70 7.77 7.48
C ALA A 108 -12.24 8.91 8.39
N ILE A 109 -12.21 8.68 9.71
CA ILE A 109 -11.67 9.66 10.68
C ILE A 109 -10.18 9.90 10.43
N GLN A 110 -9.42 8.83 10.17
CA GLN A 110 -7.99 8.89 9.91
C GLN A 110 -7.67 9.71 8.65
N LEU A 111 -8.40 9.51 7.55
CA LEU A 111 -8.25 10.27 6.29
C LEU A 111 -8.62 11.76 6.43
N GLN A 112 -9.43 12.12 7.42
CA GLN A 112 -9.73 13.53 7.74
C GLN A 112 -8.60 14.20 8.55
N SER A 113 -7.81 13.42 9.29
CA SER A 113 -6.66 13.93 10.05
C SER A 113 -5.39 13.99 9.19
N GLU A 114 -4.60 15.05 9.36
CA GLU A 114 -3.27 15.15 8.75
C GLU A 114 -2.33 14.12 9.39
N ASN A 115 -1.61 13.36 8.55
CA ASN A 115 -0.62 12.43 9.05
C ASN A 115 0.58 13.19 9.62
N LEU A 116 0.64 13.29 10.95
CA LEU A 116 1.72 13.97 11.68
C LEU A 116 3.08 13.24 11.58
N LYS A 117 3.12 12.00 11.07
CA LYS A 117 4.34 11.20 10.90
C LYS A 117 4.32 10.45 9.55
N PRO A 118 4.50 11.16 8.42
CA PRO A 118 4.63 10.50 7.13
C PRO A 118 5.80 9.51 7.14
N VAL A 119 5.63 8.39 6.44
CA VAL A 119 6.70 7.40 6.25
C VAL A 119 7.92 8.13 5.71
N LYS A 120 9.01 8.15 6.50
CA LYS A 120 10.26 8.74 6.07
C LYS A 120 10.80 7.91 4.92
N VAL A 121 10.96 8.54 3.76
CA VAL A 121 11.73 7.98 2.65
C VAL A 121 13.10 7.58 3.20
N PRO A 122 13.45 6.28 3.23
CA PRO A 122 14.78 5.86 3.60
C PRO A 122 15.76 6.52 2.65
N LYS A 123 16.88 7.05 3.15
CA LYS A 123 17.94 7.53 2.26
C LYS A 123 18.30 6.38 1.32
N CYS A 124 18.15 6.60 0.02
CA CYS A 124 18.46 5.62 -1.01
C CYS A 124 19.83 5.02 -0.69
N LYS A 125 19.86 3.71 -0.39
CA LYS A 125 21.12 3.04 -0.08
C LYS A 125 21.90 3.04 -1.39
N ILE A 126 22.94 3.86 -1.45
CA ILE A 126 23.90 3.87 -2.56
C ILE A 126 24.29 2.41 -2.76
N LYS A 127 23.91 1.81 -3.89
CA LYS A 127 24.33 0.45 -4.22
C LYS A 127 25.85 0.46 -4.16
N ARG A 128 26.42 -0.28 -3.20
CA ARG A 128 27.88 -0.41 -3.12
C ARG A 128 28.31 -1.07 -4.41
N VAL A 129 29.05 -0.34 -5.22
CA VAL A 129 29.70 -0.92 -6.39
C VAL A 129 30.65 -1.98 -5.85
N PRO A 130 30.54 -3.25 -6.27
CA PRO A 130 31.46 -4.27 -5.83
C PRO A 130 32.89 -3.83 -6.19
N TYR A 131 33.84 -4.04 -5.28
CA TYR A 131 35.26 -3.71 -5.53
C TYR A 131 35.87 -4.52 -6.68
N PHE A 132 35.22 -5.63 -7.05
CA PHE A 132 35.68 -6.56 -8.07
C PHE A 132 34.62 -6.75 -9.14
N SER A 133 35.08 -6.85 -10.38
CA SER A 133 34.29 -7.19 -11.55
C SER A 133 34.50 -8.65 -11.95
N THR A 134 33.58 -9.19 -12.75
CA THR A 134 33.73 -10.55 -13.32
C THR A 134 35.01 -10.61 -14.16
N GLY A 135 35.99 -11.38 -13.71
CA GLY A 135 37.31 -11.51 -14.34
C GLY A 135 38.48 -11.03 -13.47
N ASP A 136 38.21 -10.36 -12.34
CA ASP A 136 39.26 -9.96 -11.41
C ASP A 136 39.83 -11.17 -10.66
N VAL A 137 41.17 -11.25 -10.61
CA VAL A 137 41.92 -12.31 -9.92
C VAL A 137 42.59 -11.71 -8.69
N LEU A 138 42.32 -12.29 -7.53
CA LEU A 138 42.97 -11.93 -6.27
C LEU A 138 44.19 -12.84 -6.05
N ALA A 139 45.38 -12.24 -6.03
CA ALA A 139 46.59 -12.90 -5.57
C ALA A 139 46.91 -12.42 -4.15
N VAL A 140 47.00 -13.36 -3.21
CA VAL A 140 47.42 -13.10 -1.83
C VAL A 140 48.78 -13.74 -1.63
N ASN A 141 49.78 -12.92 -1.28
CA ASN A 141 51.08 -13.42 -0.88
C ASN A 141 51.06 -13.69 0.61
N PHE A 142 51.53 -14.86 1.02
CA PHE A 142 51.80 -15.17 2.41
C PHE A 142 53.29 -14.93 2.65
N ASP A 143 53.62 -14.25 3.75
CA ASP A 143 54.98 -14.23 4.26
C ASP A 143 55.24 -15.59 4.93
N ASP A 144 56.34 -16.24 4.55
CA ASP A 144 56.85 -17.44 5.23
C ASP A 144 57.35 -17.01 6.63
N GLU A 145 56.88 -17.71 7.67
CA GLU A 145 57.16 -17.47 9.09
C GLU A 145 58.64 -17.69 9.46
#